data_AF-A0A952QSA8-F1
#
_entry.id   AF-A0A952QSA8-F1
#
_cell.length_a   1.000
_cell.length_b   1.000
_cell.length_c   1.000
_cell.angle_alpha   90.00
_cell.angle_beta   90.00
_cell.angle_gamma   90.00
#
_symmetry.space_group_name_H-M   'P 1'
#
loop_
_entity.id
_entity.type
_entity.pdbx_description
1 polymer ?
#
loop_
_entity_poly.entity_id
_entity_poly.type
_entity_poly.pdbx_seq_one_letter_code
_entity_poly.pdbx_strand_id
1 'polypeptide(L)'
;ATDLPERMALGLDLTLLAFIGGRVTPNFTREYLVHARRPEKPARFTHLDMVSIGAVAFASTFWALLSQDAVAGWFLILAGVLNLVRLSRWYGWFTWREPLVFVLHWGYGWLILALVLLGCAALGVGLPKEDAVHALTTGAVGVMTLGIMTRASLGHTGRQRHADAATIAMYALVTCGAILRVFVAGTGLPTGLVLGAAATCWSGAYLLFALVYGPYLLRPSLDE
;
A
#
# COMPACT_ATOMS: atom_id res chain seq x y z
N ALA A 1 5.15 15.66 24.24
CA ALA A 1 4.14 16.43 23.47
C ALA A 1 4.37 16.35 21.95
N THR A 2 5.07 15.33 21.44
CA THR A 2 5.55 15.22 20.04
C THR A 2 4.76 14.24 19.16
N ASP A 3 3.77 13.51 19.71
CA ASP A 3 3.03 12.45 18.97
C ASP A 3 1.94 13.01 18.03
N LEU A 4 1.41 14.22 18.28
CA LEU A 4 0.29 14.74 17.48
C LEU A 4 0.66 15.03 16.01
N PRO A 5 1.75 15.76 15.69
CA PRO A 5 2.13 16.01 14.30
C PRO A 5 2.39 14.72 13.51
N GLU A 6 3.04 13.74 14.13
CA GLU A 6 3.31 12.43 13.53
C GLU A 6 2.00 11.71 13.19
N ARG A 7 1.05 11.64 14.13
CA ARG A 7 -0.23 10.98 13.90
C ARG A 7 -1.10 11.70 12.86
N MET A 8 -1.02 13.03 12.79
CA MET A 8 -1.68 13.79 11.72
C MET A 8 -1.07 13.46 10.35
N ALA A 9 0.25 13.31 10.25
CA ALA A 9 0.90 12.89 9.01
C ALA A 9 0.49 11.47 8.61
N LEU A 10 0.50 10.52 9.54
CA LEU A 10 0.03 9.15 9.29
C LEU A 10 -1.46 9.12 8.88
N GLY A 11 -2.30 9.95 9.51
CA GLY A 11 -3.71 10.06 9.14
C GLY A 11 -3.93 10.66 7.75
N LEU A 12 -3.09 11.61 7.36
CA LEU A 12 -3.06 12.15 6.00
C LEU A 12 -2.66 11.05 5.00
N ASP A 13 -1.60 10.29 5.28
CA ASP A 13 -1.14 9.19 4.42
C ASP A 13 -2.24 8.14 4.23
N LEU A 14 -2.92 7.71 5.30
CA LEU A 14 -4.07 6.80 5.23
C LEU A 14 -5.15 7.34 4.28
N THR A 15 -5.50 8.62 4.44
CA THR A 15 -6.55 9.27 3.66
C THR A 15 -6.15 9.41 2.19
N LEU A 16 -4.91 9.83 1.91
CA LEU A 16 -4.39 9.98 0.55
C LEU A 16 -4.28 8.63 -0.16
N LEU A 17 -3.79 7.59 0.52
CA LEU A 17 -3.75 6.23 -0.05
C LEU A 17 -5.16 5.70 -0.31
N ALA A 18 -6.12 5.91 0.59
CA ALA A 18 -7.51 5.51 0.40
C ALA A 18 -8.13 6.22 -0.81
N PHE A 19 -7.87 7.52 -0.96
CA PHE A 19 -8.41 8.34 -2.06
C PHE A 19 -7.71 8.05 -3.39
N ILE A 20 -6.40 8.33 -3.48
CA ILE A 20 -5.58 8.23 -4.70
C ILE A 20 -5.44 6.76 -5.09
N GLY A 21 -4.99 5.90 -4.17
CA GLY A 21 -4.84 4.47 -4.44
C GLY A 21 -6.15 3.82 -4.87
N GLY A 22 -7.27 4.24 -4.27
CA GLY A 22 -8.59 3.73 -4.63
C GLY A 22 -9.20 4.33 -5.91
N ARG A 23 -8.57 5.32 -6.54
CA ARG A 23 -8.89 5.79 -7.89
C ARG A 23 -7.99 5.13 -8.92
N VAL A 24 -6.69 5.08 -8.63
CA VAL A 24 -5.66 4.62 -9.55
C VAL A 24 -5.73 3.10 -9.75
N THR A 25 -5.85 2.33 -8.67
CA THR A 25 -5.88 0.85 -8.72
C THR A 25 -7.03 0.31 -9.59
N PRO A 26 -8.32 0.69 -9.39
CA PRO A 26 -9.40 0.16 -10.23
C PRO A 26 -9.33 0.66 -11.69
N ASN A 27 -8.78 1.85 -11.95
CA ASN A 27 -8.60 2.34 -13.31
C ASN A 27 -7.59 1.50 -14.08
N PHE A 28 -6.42 1.27 -13.48
CA PHE A 28 -5.38 0.43 -14.05
C PHE A 28 -5.80 -1.03 -14.19
N THR A 29 -6.61 -1.52 -13.26
CA THR A 29 -7.22 -2.85 -13.36
C THR A 29 -8.20 -2.94 -14.53
N ARG A 30 -9.01 -1.91 -14.73
CA ARG A 30 -9.94 -1.84 -15.87
C ARG A 30 -9.17 -1.86 -17.19
N GLU A 31 -8.13 -1.05 -17.32
CA GLU A 31 -7.28 -1.00 -18.52
C GLU A 31 -6.72 -2.38 -18.85
N TYR A 32 -6.15 -3.06 -17.85
CA TYR A 32 -5.62 -4.41 -18.01
C TYR A 32 -6.68 -5.42 -18.44
N LEU A 33 -7.83 -5.45 -17.76
CA LEU A 33 -8.89 -6.43 -18.05
C LEU A 33 -9.51 -6.24 -19.44
N VAL A 34 -9.65 -4.98 -19.89
CA VAL A 34 -10.09 -4.67 -21.26
C VAL A 34 -9.08 -5.19 -22.28
N HIS A 35 -7.79 -4.94 -22.07
CA HIS A 35 -6.73 -5.42 -22.97
C HIS A 35 -6.67 -6.95 -23.01
N ALA A 36 -6.82 -7.60 -21.85
CA ALA A 36 -6.86 -9.05 -21.71
C ALA A 36 -8.20 -9.69 -22.17
N ARG A 37 -9.12 -8.91 -22.74
CA ARG A 37 -10.46 -9.35 -23.22
C ARG A 37 -11.25 -10.13 -22.15
N ARG A 38 -11.13 -9.72 -20.88
CA ARG A 38 -11.86 -10.32 -19.76
C ARG A 38 -13.24 -9.67 -19.60
N PRO A 39 -14.28 -10.43 -19.24
CA PRO A 39 -15.62 -9.88 -19.04
C PRO A 39 -15.75 -9.04 -17.77
N GLU A 40 -14.91 -9.28 -16.76
CA GLU A 40 -14.95 -8.60 -15.47
C GLU A 40 -14.61 -7.12 -15.63
N LYS A 41 -15.38 -6.27 -14.94
CA LYS A 41 -15.20 -4.82 -14.94
C LYS A 41 -15.16 -4.35 -13.50
N PRO A 42 -14.06 -3.73 -13.04
CA PRO A 42 -14.02 -3.08 -11.73
C PRO A 42 -15.23 -2.17 -11.57
N ALA A 43 -15.81 -2.12 -10.38
CA ALA A 43 -16.91 -1.20 -10.13
C ALA A 43 -16.47 0.24 -10.45
N ARG A 44 -17.39 1.05 -11.01
CA ARG A 44 -17.17 2.50 -11.12
C ARG A 44 -17.21 3.12 -9.72
N PHE A 45 -16.75 4.35 -9.59
CA PHE A 45 -16.84 5.08 -8.34
C PHE A 45 -18.31 5.27 -7.93
N THR A 46 -18.64 4.87 -6.71
CA THR A 46 -20.00 4.87 -6.14
C THR A 46 -20.06 5.53 -4.76
N HIS A 47 -21.26 5.64 -4.19
CA HIS A 47 -21.44 6.08 -2.81
C HIS A 47 -20.64 5.25 -1.79
N LEU A 48 -20.50 3.93 -2.03
CA LEU A 48 -19.67 3.09 -1.16
C LEU A 48 -18.21 3.56 -1.12
N ASP A 49 -17.67 4.03 -2.26
CA ASP A 49 -16.31 4.54 -2.34
C ASP A 49 -16.17 5.86 -1.55
N MET A 50 -17.16 6.75 -1.65
CA MET A 50 -17.18 7.99 -0.85
C MET A 50 -17.27 7.69 0.64
N VAL A 51 -18.14 6.76 1.05
CA VAL A 51 -18.28 6.34 2.45
C VAL A 51 -16.99 5.69 2.95
N SER A 52 -16.33 4.85 2.14
CA SER A 52 -15.07 4.21 2.54
C SER A 52 -13.94 5.20 2.74
N ILE A 53 -13.83 6.22 1.86
CA ILE A 53 -12.82 7.27 1.97
C ILE A 53 -13.14 8.19 3.16
N GLY A 54 -14.40 8.60 3.30
CA GLY A 54 -14.86 9.42 4.42
C GLY A 54 -14.67 8.73 5.77
N ALA A 55 -14.90 7.42 5.84
CA ALA A 55 -14.65 6.61 7.02
C ALA A 55 -13.17 6.60 7.40
N VAL A 56 -12.25 6.48 6.42
CA VAL A 56 -10.80 6.56 6.68
C VAL A 56 -10.43 7.94 7.21
N ALA A 57 -10.84 9.01 6.52
CA ALA A 57 -10.54 10.38 6.93
C ALA A 57 -11.04 10.67 8.35
N PHE A 58 -12.30 10.32 8.63
CA PHE A 58 -12.90 10.49 9.95
C PHE A 58 -12.16 9.65 11.00
N ALA A 59 -11.96 8.35 10.77
CA ALA A 59 -11.31 7.46 11.71
C ALA A 59 -9.86 7.88 12.00
N SER A 60 -9.09 8.27 10.98
CA SER A 60 -7.71 8.68 11.13
C SER A 60 -7.56 10.01 11.84
N THR A 61 -8.43 10.99 11.56
CA THR A 61 -8.44 12.27 12.27
C THR A 61 -8.88 12.09 13.72
N PHE A 62 -9.94 11.32 13.96
CA PHE A 62 -10.43 11.02 15.30
C PHE A 62 -9.35 10.31 16.12
N TRP A 63 -8.72 9.29 15.54
CA TRP A 63 -7.56 8.64 16.12
C TRP A 63 -6.48 9.68 16.43
N ALA A 64 -5.99 10.43 15.46
CA ALA A 64 -4.90 11.40 15.63
C ALA A 64 -5.12 12.40 16.78
N LEU A 65 -6.37 12.84 17.01
CA LEU A 65 -6.72 13.78 18.08
C LEU A 65 -6.89 13.12 19.45
N LEU A 66 -7.46 11.91 19.52
CA LEU A 66 -7.87 11.24 20.76
C LEU A 66 -7.09 9.93 20.97
N SER A 67 -5.77 10.03 21.09
CA SER A 67 -4.87 8.85 21.18
C SER A 67 -5.34 7.76 22.13
N GLN A 68 -5.24 6.51 21.68
CA GLN A 68 -5.53 5.28 22.46
C GLN A 68 -6.98 5.15 22.96
N ASP A 69 -7.93 5.83 22.31
CA ASP A 69 -9.35 5.63 22.58
C ASP A 69 -9.89 4.36 21.88
N ALA A 70 -10.58 3.50 22.62
CA ALA A 70 -11.17 2.27 22.09
C ALA A 70 -12.18 2.53 20.95
N VAL A 71 -12.90 3.66 21.01
CA VAL A 71 -13.83 4.11 19.96
C VAL A 71 -13.06 4.42 18.68
N ALA A 72 -11.89 5.06 18.78
CA ALA A 72 -11.02 5.29 17.62
C ALA A 72 -10.58 3.96 16.99
N GLY A 73 -10.29 2.96 17.82
CA GLY A 73 -9.94 1.62 17.37
C GLY A 73 -11.04 0.98 16.52
N TRP A 74 -12.29 1.04 16.99
CA TRP A 74 -13.44 0.54 16.24
C TRP A 74 -13.68 1.27 14.93
N PHE A 75 -13.53 2.60 14.89
CA PHE A 75 -13.66 3.36 13.65
C PHE A 75 -12.58 2.99 12.62
N LEU A 76 -11.34 2.75 13.06
CA LEU A 76 -10.26 2.30 12.18
C LEU A 76 -10.55 0.90 11.61
N ILE A 77 -11.01 -0.04 12.44
CA ILE A 77 -11.40 -1.39 11.99
C ILE A 77 -12.55 -1.31 10.99
N LEU A 78 -13.60 -0.53 11.29
CA LEU A 78 -14.73 -0.33 10.38
C LEU A 78 -14.28 0.27 9.04
N ALA A 79 -13.40 1.27 9.06
CA ALA A 79 -12.82 1.84 7.85
C ALA A 79 -12.01 0.79 7.06
N GLY A 80 -11.26 -0.07 7.74
CA GLY A 80 -10.56 -1.21 7.12
C GLY A 80 -11.53 -2.18 6.42
N VAL A 81 -12.61 -2.59 7.11
CA VAL A 81 -13.63 -3.49 6.54
C VAL A 81 -14.32 -2.87 5.33
N LEU A 82 -14.69 -1.59 5.39
CA LEU A 82 -15.29 -0.89 4.25
C LEU A 82 -14.33 -0.87 3.04
N ASN A 83 -13.05 -0.62 3.27
CA ASN A 83 -12.05 -0.62 2.21
C ASN A 83 -11.72 -2.04 1.70
N LEU A 84 -11.90 -3.09 2.50
CA LEU A 84 -11.83 -4.47 2.04
C LEU A 84 -12.97 -4.81 1.07
N VAL A 85 -14.21 -4.42 1.42
CA VAL A 85 -15.36 -4.55 0.51
C VAL A 85 -15.13 -3.71 -0.75
N ARG A 86 -14.52 -2.54 -0.62
CA ARG A 86 -14.17 -1.70 -1.76
C ARG A 86 -13.14 -2.38 -2.68
N LEU A 87 -12.07 -2.94 -2.11
CA LEU A 87 -11.01 -3.64 -2.85
C LEU A 87 -11.55 -4.88 -3.57
N SER A 88 -12.46 -5.63 -2.96
CA SER A 88 -13.03 -6.84 -3.59
C SER A 88 -13.81 -6.52 -4.88
N ARG A 89 -14.37 -5.32 -4.99
CA ARG A 89 -15.10 -4.86 -6.19
C ARG A 89 -14.21 -4.54 -7.38
N TRP A 90 -12.88 -4.60 -7.21
CA TRP A 90 -11.91 -4.27 -8.26
C TRP A 90 -11.36 -5.48 -9.00
N TYR A 91 -11.66 -6.71 -8.56
CA TYR A 91 -11.28 -7.92 -9.28
C TYR A 91 -9.77 -8.12 -9.44
N GLY A 92 -8.98 -7.60 -8.49
CA GLY A 92 -7.51 -7.60 -8.56
C GLY A 92 -6.84 -8.97 -8.67
N TRP A 93 -7.48 -10.03 -8.20
CA TRP A 93 -6.98 -11.40 -8.33
C TRP A 93 -6.88 -11.86 -9.79
N PHE A 94 -7.58 -11.23 -10.74
CA PHE A 94 -7.41 -11.53 -12.16
C PHE A 94 -6.19 -10.84 -12.80
N THR A 95 -5.51 -9.94 -12.08
CA THR A 95 -4.36 -9.19 -12.61
C THR A 95 -3.00 -9.81 -12.25
N TRP A 96 -2.97 -11.01 -11.66
CA TRP A 96 -1.72 -11.62 -11.17
C TRP A 96 -0.65 -11.82 -12.27
N ARG A 97 -1.08 -11.95 -13.53
CA ARG A 97 -0.18 -12.05 -14.70
C ARG A 97 0.44 -10.71 -15.12
N GLU A 98 -0.02 -9.60 -14.56
CA GLU A 98 0.56 -8.28 -14.78
C GLU A 98 0.99 -7.68 -13.41
N PRO A 99 2.24 -7.94 -12.99
CA PRO A 99 2.71 -7.53 -11.66
C PRO A 99 2.60 -6.03 -11.40
N LEU A 100 2.73 -5.18 -12.43
CA LEU A 100 2.59 -3.72 -12.29
C LEU A 100 1.21 -3.30 -11.77
N VAL A 101 0.17 -4.08 -12.08
CA VAL A 101 -1.21 -3.83 -11.63
C VAL A 101 -1.50 -4.60 -10.34
N PHE A 102 -0.97 -5.82 -10.23
CA PHE A 102 -1.17 -6.65 -9.04
C PHE A 102 -0.58 -6.02 -7.77
N VAL A 103 0.62 -5.42 -7.86
CA VAL A 103 1.27 -4.78 -6.71
C VAL A 103 0.44 -3.64 -6.11
N LEU A 104 -0.38 -2.96 -6.90
CA LEU A 104 -1.24 -1.87 -6.42
C LEU A 104 -2.37 -2.39 -5.54
N HIS A 105 -2.91 -3.57 -5.86
CA HIS A 105 -3.85 -4.27 -4.98
C HIS A 105 -3.17 -4.72 -3.69
N TRP A 106 -1.91 -5.15 -3.78
CA TRP A 106 -1.13 -5.50 -2.60
C TRP A 106 -0.88 -4.29 -1.70
N GLY A 107 -0.48 -3.15 -2.28
CA GLY A 107 -0.34 -1.88 -1.55
C GLY A 107 -1.66 -1.43 -0.92
N TYR A 108 -2.79 -1.61 -1.61
CA TYR A 108 -4.10 -1.29 -1.04
C TYR A 108 -4.53 -2.28 0.05
N GLY A 109 -4.14 -3.55 -0.09
CA GLY A 109 -4.26 -4.57 0.95
C GLY A 109 -3.49 -4.19 2.21
N TRP A 110 -2.28 -3.64 2.07
CA TRP A 110 -1.52 -3.09 3.19
C TRP A 110 -2.20 -1.91 3.87
N LEU A 111 -2.85 -1.01 3.10
CA LEU A 111 -3.66 0.06 3.69
C LEU A 111 -4.78 -0.49 4.57
N ILE A 112 -5.51 -1.49 4.07
CA ILE A 112 -6.57 -2.17 4.83
C ILE A 112 -5.99 -2.83 6.09
N LEU A 113 -4.88 -3.54 5.95
CA LEU A 113 -4.20 -4.20 7.06
C LEU A 113 -3.73 -3.18 8.11
N ALA A 114 -3.18 -2.05 7.68
CA ALA A 114 -2.74 -0.98 8.58
C ALA A 114 -3.90 -0.40 9.40
N LEU A 115 -5.05 -0.14 8.76
CA LEU A 115 -6.25 0.33 9.46
C LEU A 115 -6.71 -0.68 10.54
N VAL A 116 -6.74 -1.96 10.19
CA VAL A 116 -7.14 -3.01 11.14
C VAL A 116 -6.12 -3.17 12.27
N LEU A 117 -4.82 -3.22 11.96
CA LEU A 117 -3.76 -3.38 12.97
C LEU A 117 -3.69 -2.18 13.92
N LEU A 118 -3.79 -0.95 13.40
CA LEU A 118 -3.85 0.26 14.23
C LEU A 118 -5.11 0.29 15.09
N GLY A 119 -6.23 -0.18 14.55
CA GLY A 119 -7.47 -0.29 15.31
C GLY A 119 -7.38 -1.32 16.44
N CYS A 120 -6.84 -2.51 16.16
CA CYS A 120 -6.58 -3.55 17.16
C CYS A 120 -5.60 -3.06 18.24
N ALA A 121 -4.52 -2.38 17.86
CA ALA A 121 -3.56 -1.80 18.79
C ALA A 121 -4.22 -0.76 19.72
N ALA A 122 -5.14 0.07 19.20
CA ALA A 122 -5.91 1.01 20.01
C ALA A 122 -6.90 0.32 20.97
N LEU A 123 -7.31 -0.91 20.68
CA LEU A 123 -8.10 -1.77 21.57
C LEU A 123 -7.24 -2.60 22.55
N GLY A 124 -5.91 -2.47 22.48
CA GLY A 124 -4.99 -3.28 23.29
C GLY A 124 -4.87 -4.74 22.85
N VAL A 125 -5.22 -5.07 21.61
CA VAL A 125 -5.20 -6.43 21.06
C VAL A 125 -4.21 -6.53 19.90
N GLY A 126 -3.45 -7.63 19.83
CA GLY A 126 -2.57 -7.92 18.71
C GLY A 126 -1.19 -7.29 18.82
N LEU A 127 -0.73 -6.64 17.74
CA LEU A 127 0.61 -6.07 17.66
C LEU A 127 0.72 -4.74 18.42
N PRO A 128 1.91 -4.38 18.94
CA PRO A 128 2.18 -3.04 19.46
C PRO A 128 1.89 -1.95 18.42
N LYS A 129 1.53 -0.74 18.88
CA LYS A 129 1.25 0.42 18.00
C LYS A 129 2.43 0.69 17.06
N GLU A 130 3.65 0.57 17.58
CA GLU A 130 4.90 0.83 16.88
C GLU A 130 5.04 -0.07 15.64
N ASP A 131 4.69 -1.36 15.76
CA ASP A 131 4.74 -2.31 14.65
C ASP A 131 3.55 -2.13 13.70
N ALA A 132 2.36 -1.82 14.23
CA ALA A 132 1.17 -1.55 13.43
C ALA A 132 1.35 -0.34 12.49
N VAL A 133 2.05 0.71 12.93
CA VAL A 133 2.38 1.89 12.09
C VAL A 133 3.24 1.49 10.88
N HIS A 134 4.06 0.44 10.98
CA HIS A 134 4.86 -0.02 9.86
C HIS A 134 4.06 -0.72 8.76
N ALA A 135 2.86 -1.23 9.06
CA ALA A 135 1.96 -1.72 8.01
C ALA A 135 1.51 -0.57 7.09
N LEU A 136 1.37 0.65 7.64
CA LEU A 136 1.10 1.86 6.85
C LEU A 136 2.36 2.33 6.12
N THR A 137 3.45 2.55 6.84
CA THR A 137 4.64 3.21 6.27
C THR A 137 5.44 2.26 5.36
N THR A 138 5.99 1.19 5.91
CA THR A 138 6.79 0.24 5.11
C THR A 138 5.95 -0.61 4.16
N GLY A 139 4.71 -0.94 4.58
CA GLY A 139 3.75 -1.69 3.78
C GLY A 139 3.03 -0.84 2.75
N ALA A 140 2.01 -0.08 3.18
CA ALA A 140 1.09 0.59 2.26
C ALA A 140 1.78 1.68 1.42
N VAL A 141 2.46 2.63 2.08
CA VAL A 141 3.22 3.69 1.40
C VAL A 141 4.35 3.06 0.58
N GLY A 142 5.17 2.21 1.19
CA GLY A 142 6.31 1.58 0.52
C GLY A 142 5.92 0.81 -0.75
N VAL A 143 4.99 -0.14 -0.64
CA VAL A 143 4.58 -0.98 -1.77
C VAL A 143 3.84 -0.16 -2.84
N MET A 144 2.90 0.70 -2.43
CA MET A 144 2.07 1.43 -3.40
C MET A 144 2.87 2.49 -4.15
N THR A 145 3.74 3.24 -3.46
CA THR A 145 4.59 4.23 -4.12
C THR A 145 5.53 3.56 -5.11
N LEU A 146 6.18 2.45 -4.74
CA LEU A 146 7.05 1.70 -5.65
C LEU A 146 6.29 1.20 -6.88
N GLY A 147 5.07 0.68 -6.71
CA GLY A 147 4.19 0.26 -7.81
C GLY A 147 3.82 1.41 -8.75
N ILE A 148 3.52 2.59 -8.21
CA ILE A 148 3.24 3.78 -9.02
C ILE A 148 4.49 4.29 -9.73
N MET A 149 5.62 4.37 -9.02
CA MET A 149 6.90 4.85 -9.57
C MET A 149 7.33 3.99 -10.76
N THR A 150 7.40 2.66 -10.59
CA THR A 150 7.77 1.71 -11.65
C THR A 150 6.88 1.85 -12.88
N ARG A 151 5.56 1.87 -12.70
CA ARG A 151 4.62 2.03 -13.83
C ARG A 151 4.74 3.41 -14.49
N ALA A 152 4.82 4.49 -13.72
CA ALA A 152 4.93 5.85 -14.24
C ALA A 152 6.24 6.03 -15.01
N SER A 153 7.36 5.51 -14.50
CA SER A 153 8.64 5.54 -15.19
C SER A 153 8.59 4.85 -16.56
N LEU A 154 7.93 3.69 -16.68
CA LEU A 154 7.74 3.06 -18.00
C LEU A 154 6.87 3.92 -18.91
N GLY A 155 5.72 4.38 -18.38
CA GLY A 155 4.73 5.12 -19.16
C GLY A 155 5.20 6.47 -19.66
N HIS A 156 6.01 7.20 -18.89
CA HIS A 156 6.53 8.52 -19.26
C HIS A 156 7.81 8.47 -20.10
N THR A 157 8.40 7.30 -20.28
CA THR A 157 9.62 7.14 -21.07
C THR A 157 9.43 6.30 -22.33
N GLY A 158 8.17 6.12 -22.77
CA GLY A 158 7.81 5.39 -23.99
C GLY A 158 8.04 3.88 -23.93
N ARG A 159 8.32 3.32 -22.74
CA ARG A 159 8.63 1.89 -22.59
C ARG A 159 7.37 1.06 -22.42
N GLN A 160 7.44 -0.21 -22.84
CA GLN A 160 6.35 -1.16 -22.63
C GLN A 160 6.05 -1.30 -21.14
N ARG A 161 4.78 -1.15 -20.77
CA ARG A 161 4.28 -1.23 -19.39
C ARG A 161 4.13 -2.70 -18.97
N HIS A 162 5.26 -3.37 -18.81
CA HIS A 162 5.32 -4.75 -18.35
C HIS A 162 6.42 -4.89 -17.28
N ALA A 163 6.14 -5.65 -16.22
CA ALA A 163 7.12 -5.92 -15.18
C ALA A 163 8.09 -7.02 -15.62
N ASP A 164 9.37 -6.68 -15.75
CA ASP A 164 10.45 -7.63 -15.96
C ASP A 164 10.86 -8.33 -14.63
N ALA A 165 11.84 -9.23 -14.72
CA ALA A 165 12.33 -9.97 -13.55
C ALA A 165 12.88 -9.05 -12.44
N ALA A 166 13.54 -7.94 -12.81
CA ALA A 166 14.04 -6.97 -11.85
C ALA A 166 12.89 -6.27 -11.11
N THR A 167 11.84 -5.87 -11.84
CA THR A 167 10.63 -5.25 -11.27
C THR A 167 9.90 -6.20 -10.32
N ILE A 168 9.78 -7.48 -10.70
CA ILE A 168 9.20 -8.51 -9.82
C ILE A 168 10.05 -8.68 -8.56
N ALA A 169 11.38 -8.69 -8.68
CA ALA A 169 12.28 -8.75 -7.53
C ALA A 169 12.11 -7.53 -6.61
N MET A 170 11.95 -6.32 -7.14
CA MET A 170 11.65 -5.12 -6.36
C MET A 170 10.37 -5.30 -5.52
N TYR A 171 9.29 -5.80 -6.14
CA TYR A 171 8.00 -6.01 -5.46
C TYR A 171 8.06 -7.10 -4.38
N ALA A 172 8.80 -8.19 -4.65
CA ALA A 172 9.06 -9.23 -3.67
C ALA A 172 9.87 -8.68 -2.49
N LEU A 173 10.96 -7.96 -2.74
CA LEU A 173 11.82 -7.39 -1.71
C LEU A 173 11.10 -6.38 -0.82
N VAL A 174 10.36 -5.42 -1.39
CA VAL A 174 9.64 -4.42 -0.59
C VAL A 174 8.56 -5.07 0.28
N THR A 175 7.87 -6.08 -0.26
CA THR A 175 6.82 -6.80 0.46
C THR A 175 7.40 -7.66 1.58
N CYS A 176 8.46 -8.42 1.31
CA CYS A 176 9.17 -9.20 2.32
C CYS A 176 9.72 -8.30 3.43
N GLY A 177 10.31 -7.16 3.07
CA GLY A 177 10.79 -6.18 4.04
C GLY A 177 9.67 -5.66 4.95
N ALA A 178 8.51 -5.32 4.38
CA ALA A 178 7.34 -4.89 5.14
C ALA A 178 6.80 -6.00 6.07
N ILE A 179 6.68 -7.24 5.59
CA ILE A 179 6.23 -8.39 6.42
C ILE A 179 7.17 -8.60 7.60
N LEU A 180 8.48 -8.67 7.34
CA LEU A 180 9.47 -8.86 8.40
C LEU A 180 9.46 -7.71 9.40
N ARG A 181 9.25 -6.47 8.94
CA ARG A 181 9.18 -5.30 9.83
C ARG A 181 7.96 -5.34 10.73
N VAL A 182 6.78 -5.68 10.20
CA VAL A 182 5.51 -5.64 10.93
C VAL A 182 5.36 -6.84 11.88
N PHE A 183 5.81 -8.01 11.46
CA PHE A 183 5.58 -9.26 12.21
C PHE A 183 6.82 -9.79 12.94
N VAL A 184 7.80 -8.91 13.22
CA VAL A 184 9.05 -9.27 13.89
C VAL A 184 8.82 -10.07 15.18
N ALA A 185 7.87 -9.65 16.02
CA ALA A 185 7.57 -10.28 17.29
C ALA A 185 7.08 -11.73 17.16
N GLY A 186 6.49 -12.10 16.01
CA GLY A 186 5.96 -13.45 15.75
C GLY A 186 6.98 -14.46 15.24
N THR A 187 8.22 -14.04 14.95
CA THR A 187 9.22 -14.90 14.30
C THR A 187 9.95 -15.86 15.24
N GLY A 188 10.03 -15.54 16.54
CA GLY A 188 10.85 -16.27 17.51
C GLY A 188 12.37 -16.19 17.27
N LEU A 189 12.80 -15.38 16.30
CA LEU A 189 14.20 -15.16 15.95
C LEU A 189 14.77 -13.92 16.67
N PRO A 190 16.11 -13.76 16.72
CA PRO A 190 16.70 -12.56 17.29
C PRO A 190 16.21 -11.29 16.58
N THR A 191 15.62 -10.35 17.33
CA THR A 191 15.01 -9.12 16.80
C THR A 191 15.94 -8.35 15.86
N GLY A 192 17.22 -8.20 16.24
CA GLY A 192 18.22 -7.50 15.42
C GLY A 192 18.46 -8.16 14.06
N LEU A 193 18.43 -9.50 13.99
CA LEU A 193 18.57 -10.24 12.74
C LEU A 193 17.37 -9.99 11.82
N VAL A 194 16.15 -10.08 12.36
CA VAL A 194 14.92 -9.92 11.58
C VAL A 194 14.77 -8.47 11.10
N LEU A 195 15.03 -7.49 11.96
CA LEU A 195 15.00 -6.08 11.58
C LEU A 195 16.10 -5.73 10.58
N GLY A 196 17.30 -6.33 10.71
CA GLY A 196 18.37 -6.21 9.72
C GLY A 196 17.93 -6.73 8.35
N ALA A 197 17.35 -7.94 8.31
CA ALA A 197 16.82 -8.52 7.08
C ALA A 197 15.68 -7.67 6.48
N ALA A 198 14.76 -7.17 7.32
CA ALA A 198 13.68 -6.28 6.90
C ALA A 198 14.24 -5.01 6.23
N ALA A 199 15.22 -4.37 6.87
CA ALA A 199 15.88 -3.17 6.36
C ALA A 199 16.63 -3.45 5.05
N THR A 200 17.36 -4.56 4.95
CA THR A 200 18.08 -4.96 3.72
C THR A 200 17.11 -5.22 2.58
N CYS A 201 16.03 -5.98 2.80
CA CYS A 201 15.03 -6.24 1.77
C CYS A 201 14.35 -4.94 1.29
N TRP A 202 13.87 -4.12 2.22
CA TRP A 202 13.16 -2.89 1.87
C TRP A 202 14.08 -1.88 1.15
N SER A 203 15.29 -1.66 1.67
CA SER A 203 16.26 -0.75 1.06
C SER A 203 16.76 -1.28 -0.28
N GLY A 204 16.95 -2.60 -0.38
CA GLY A 204 17.33 -3.28 -1.62
C GLY A 204 16.31 -3.09 -2.73
N ALA A 205 15.01 -3.09 -2.42
CA ALA A 205 13.96 -2.82 -3.41
C ALA A 205 14.08 -1.42 -4.03
N TYR A 206 14.25 -0.39 -3.20
CA TYR A 206 14.39 1.00 -3.67
C TYR A 206 15.75 1.28 -4.32
N LEU A 207 16.82 0.63 -3.85
CA LEU A 207 18.12 0.69 -4.51
C LEU A 207 18.03 0.08 -5.91
N LEU A 208 17.42 -1.10 -6.03
CA LEU A 208 17.22 -1.76 -7.32
C LEU A 208 16.36 -0.89 -8.26
N PHE A 209 15.31 -0.25 -7.74
CA PHE A 209 14.55 0.75 -8.49
C PHE A 209 15.46 1.87 -9.02
N ALA A 210 16.26 2.50 -8.15
CA ALA A 210 17.15 3.58 -8.57
C ALA A 210 18.15 3.14 -9.65
N LEU A 211 18.68 1.92 -9.55
CA LEU A 211 19.64 1.38 -10.51
C LEU A 211 19.02 0.99 -11.87
N VAL A 212 17.80 0.45 -11.86
CA VAL A 212 17.12 -0.03 -13.09
C VAL A 212 16.34 1.09 -13.77
N TYR A 213 15.53 1.83 -13.00
CA TYR A 213 14.63 2.86 -13.52
C TYR A 213 15.27 4.25 -13.56
N GLY A 214 16.27 4.54 -12.72
CA GLY A 214 16.99 5.82 -12.75
C GLY A 214 17.56 6.15 -14.14
N PRO A 215 18.28 5.24 -14.82
CA PRO A 215 18.78 5.47 -16.17
C PRO A 215 17.68 5.73 -17.21
N TYR A 216 16.46 5.20 -17.01
CA TYR A 216 15.33 5.45 -17.90
C TYR A 216 14.81 6.87 -17.79
N LEU A 217 14.84 7.44 -16.58
CA LEU A 217 14.37 8.79 -16.28
C LEU A 217 15.38 9.89 -16.61
N LEU A 218 16.67 9.53 -16.72
CA LEU A 218 17.75 10.46 -17.07
C LEU A 218 18.04 10.53 -18.57
N ARG A 219 17.39 9.68 -19.38
CA ARG A 219 17.52 9.66 -20.84
C ARG A 219 16.23 10.20 -21.48
N PRO A 220 16.30 10.73 -22.71
CA PRO A 220 15.11 11.10 -23.48
C PRO A 220 14.11 9.95 -23.57
N SER A 221 12.84 10.30 -23.74
CA SER A 221 11.79 9.30 -23.95
C SER A 221 12.06 8.53 -25.23
N LEU A 222 11.65 7.26 -25.31
CA LEU A 222 11.73 6.50 -26.56
C LEU A 222 10.73 6.98 -27.62
N ASP A 223 9.76 7.80 -27.21
CA ASP A 223 8.76 8.40 -28.09
C ASP A 223 9.21 9.75 -28.69
N GLU A 224 10.38 10.28 -28.30
CA GLU A 224 11.02 11.50 -28.81
C GLU A 224 12.08 11.17 -29.88
#